data_AF-A0A853IE91-F1
#
_entry.id   AF-A0A853IE91-F1
#
_cell.length_a   1.000
_cell.length_b   1.000
_cell.length_c   1.000
_cell.angle_alpha   90.00
_cell.angle_beta   90.00
_cell.angle_gamma   90.00
#
_symmetry.space_group_name_H-M   'P 1'
#
loop_
_entity.id
_entity.type
_entity.pdbx_description
1 polymer ?
#
loop_
_entity_poly.entity_id
_entity_poly.type
_entity_poly.pdbx_seq_one_letter_code
_entity_poly.pdbx_strand_id
1 'polypeptide(L)'
;MAFNKYFQDELAAVRELGKEFAEKNPRLAPFLSVREQDPDVERLLEGFAFLTGRLRQKLDDELPELSHSVMSLLWPNFLKPVPSMSIIQFRPDSSISDKYPIERGAKVASSPVDGTRCTFKIAYDIDLYPFALTNLSYRQQAVGSSIQLDFQLAGNAVLSEIDLDYLRLFLHGDFNISLTLYHLFIRHVTKIEFVLKNDEEIVALQLDKSAVYPVGFAENEALLPYSDNTFLGYRLIQEYFSLPEKYSFIDIRQLNKLYQNESISDLLQQAKQFSINVYFDQSIERQNVPKKENIQLFCTPVVNLFNHDATPLRMDQRRTEYRVQPSGDNPLHYEIYSIDKVVGWGHSDRLRRDYKPFESFDHATSLGGSQQDIYYRTRLKSSVNLHGVDTYLSFVSHNDEDLSPQAETISVDLTCSNRDLPQKLSIGDIKQTMGETPEFAPFSNITKVTHSFTPPLDKGFHWRVISNMSLNYVSLVNVAALRSVLSTYDYRSYYDRQYAKVSKSRLEGIEEIEHFNIDRLYKGLPIRGIKTRLHLRESKFANEGDMYQFASVLNEFFALYVSLNSFHMLEVVGIENGEIYQWEARIGQQPIL
;
A
#
# COMPACT_ATOMS: atom_id res chain seq x y z
N MET A 1 8.16 4.85 -25.62
CA MET A 1 7.88 5.59 -26.87
C MET A 1 8.52 6.98 -26.96
N ALA A 2 8.98 7.61 -25.87
CA ALA A 2 9.49 9.00 -25.90
C ALA A 2 10.85 9.19 -26.63
N PHE A 3 11.81 8.28 -26.46
CA PHE A 3 13.15 8.43 -27.06
C PHE A 3 13.15 8.40 -28.59
N ASN A 4 12.26 7.61 -29.21
CA ASN A 4 12.14 7.53 -30.67
C ASN A 4 11.83 8.89 -31.29
N LYS A 5 11.03 9.73 -30.59
CA LYS A 5 10.74 11.08 -31.03
C LYS A 5 11.98 11.97 -31.01
N TYR A 6 12.75 11.97 -29.92
CA TYR A 6 14.00 12.74 -29.82
C TYR A 6 15.02 12.35 -30.89
N PHE A 7 15.17 11.03 -31.13
CA PHE A 7 16.05 10.54 -32.20
C PHE A 7 15.58 11.00 -33.59
N GLN A 8 14.28 10.87 -33.89
CA GLN A 8 13.71 11.28 -35.18
C GLN A 8 13.78 12.80 -35.38
N ASP A 9 13.48 13.58 -34.35
CA ASP A 9 13.54 15.04 -34.37
C ASP A 9 14.99 15.52 -34.60
N GLU A 10 15.98 14.91 -33.92
CA GLU A 10 17.40 15.25 -34.14
C GLU A 10 17.90 14.80 -35.51
N LEU A 11 17.51 13.61 -35.99
CA LEU A 11 17.88 13.15 -37.33
C LEU A 11 17.30 14.07 -38.42
N ALA A 12 16.06 14.52 -38.24
CA ALA A 12 15.42 15.49 -39.13
C ALA A 12 16.15 16.86 -39.07
N ALA A 13 16.44 17.36 -37.87
CA ALA A 13 17.14 18.62 -37.67
C ALA A 13 18.56 18.61 -38.28
N VAL A 14 19.32 17.53 -38.11
CA VAL A 14 20.65 17.37 -38.72
C VAL A 14 20.57 17.42 -40.25
N ARG A 15 19.53 16.80 -40.84
CA ARG A 15 19.31 16.81 -42.29
C ARG A 15 18.91 18.19 -42.81
N GLU A 16 18.02 18.88 -42.10
CA GLU A 16 17.55 20.22 -42.47
C GLU A 16 18.68 21.25 -42.36
N LEU A 17 19.40 21.26 -41.23
CA LEU A 17 20.57 22.13 -41.03
C LEU A 17 21.70 21.82 -42.00
N GLY A 18 21.94 20.54 -42.31
CA GLY A 18 22.93 20.14 -43.31
C GLY A 18 22.61 20.71 -44.70
N LYS A 19 21.33 20.71 -45.07
CA LYS A 19 20.86 21.30 -46.34
C LYS A 19 20.99 22.82 -46.35
N GLU A 20 20.50 23.51 -45.31
CA GLU A 20 20.62 24.97 -45.20
C GLU A 20 22.09 25.44 -45.19
N PHE A 21 22.95 24.70 -44.50
CA PHE A 21 24.38 25.00 -44.44
C PHE A 21 25.06 24.81 -45.80
N ALA A 22 24.71 23.76 -46.53
CA ALA A 22 25.21 23.51 -47.88
C ALA A 22 24.76 24.59 -48.88
N GLU A 23 23.51 25.06 -48.77
CA GLU A 23 22.99 26.18 -49.59
C GLU A 23 23.76 27.48 -49.33
N LYS A 24 24.13 27.76 -48.07
CA LYS A 24 24.92 28.94 -47.68
C LYS A 24 26.42 28.80 -47.94
N ASN A 25 26.95 27.58 -48.05
CA ASN A 25 28.37 27.30 -48.22
C ASN A 25 28.62 26.34 -49.40
N PRO A 26 28.58 26.83 -50.65
CA PRO A 26 28.67 25.99 -51.85
C PRO A 26 29.96 25.16 -51.95
N ARG A 27 31.05 25.61 -51.31
CA ARG A 27 32.33 24.87 -51.27
C ARG A 27 32.28 23.62 -50.38
N LEU A 28 31.41 23.61 -49.38
CA LEU A 28 31.25 22.51 -48.42
C LEU A 28 30.03 21.64 -48.77
N ALA A 29 29.19 22.08 -49.71
CA ALA A 29 28.04 21.35 -50.19
C ALA A 29 28.36 19.91 -50.61
N PRO A 30 29.45 19.57 -51.33
CA PRO A 30 29.74 18.17 -51.70
C PRO A 30 29.88 17.21 -50.50
N PHE A 31 30.19 17.72 -49.31
CA PHE A 31 30.35 16.94 -48.09
C PHE A 31 29.08 16.86 -47.23
N LEU A 32 28.05 17.67 -47.52
CA LEU A 32 26.86 17.86 -46.68
C LEU A 32 25.52 17.80 -47.45
N SER A 33 25.52 18.18 -48.73
CA SER A 33 24.37 18.06 -49.64
C SER A 33 24.35 16.65 -50.23
N VAL A 34 23.62 15.78 -49.54
CA VAL A 34 23.43 14.38 -49.91
C VAL A 34 22.65 14.28 -51.23
N ARG A 35 23.26 13.67 -52.26
CA ARG A 35 22.51 13.08 -53.40
C ARG A 35 22.78 11.58 -53.63
N GLU A 36 23.85 11.01 -53.07
CA GLU A 36 24.11 9.57 -53.15
C GLU A 36 24.65 9.10 -51.78
N GLN A 37 23.87 8.30 -51.04
CA GLN A 37 24.17 7.91 -49.67
C GLN A 37 25.12 6.71 -49.63
N ASP A 38 26.33 6.93 -49.10
CA ASP A 38 27.12 5.85 -48.52
C ASP A 38 26.41 5.34 -47.24
N PRO A 39 26.03 4.06 -47.15
CA PRO A 39 25.36 3.49 -45.97
C PRO A 39 26.13 3.70 -44.66
N ASP A 40 27.46 3.83 -44.70
CA ASP A 40 28.27 4.02 -43.50
C ASP A 40 28.20 5.47 -42.98
N VAL A 41 28.07 6.45 -43.87
CA VAL A 41 27.85 7.85 -43.48
C VAL A 41 26.45 8.04 -42.91
N GLU A 42 25.44 7.36 -43.45
CA GLU A 42 24.08 7.39 -42.90
C GLU A 42 24.03 6.80 -41.49
N ARG A 43 24.70 5.66 -41.26
CA ARG A 43 24.84 5.06 -39.92
C ARG A 43 25.56 5.98 -38.93
N LEU A 44 26.55 6.76 -39.38
CA LEU A 44 27.22 7.75 -38.53
C LEU A 44 26.30 8.91 -38.15
N LEU A 45 25.49 9.41 -39.08
CA LEU A 45 24.50 10.46 -38.79
C LEU A 45 23.38 9.96 -37.87
N GLU A 46 22.95 8.71 -38.04
CA GLU A 46 22.04 8.04 -37.11
C GLU A 46 22.68 7.88 -35.73
N GLY A 47 23.95 7.44 -35.65
CA GLY A 47 24.68 7.36 -34.38
C GLY A 47 24.82 8.72 -33.69
N PHE A 48 25.10 9.78 -34.46
CA PHE A 48 25.18 11.15 -33.94
C PHE A 48 23.81 11.63 -33.43
N ALA A 49 22.75 11.49 -34.22
CA ALA A 49 21.38 11.85 -33.83
C ALA A 49 20.91 11.05 -32.60
N PHE A 50 21.34 9.79 -32.45
CA PHE A 50 21.06 8.99 -31.26
C PHE A 50 21.74 9.57 -30.02
N LEU A 51 23.01 9.98 -30.12
CA LEU A 51 23.75 10.57 -29.02
C LEU A 51 23.22 11.97 -28.65
N THR A 52 22.99 12.84 -29.63
CA THR A 52 22.45 14.19 -29.38
C THR A 52 21.01 14.14 -28.90
N GLY A 53 20.18 13.25 -29.45
CA GLY A 53 18.82 13.02 -28.99
C GLY A 53 18.78 12.57 -27.54
N ARG A 54 19.71 11.70 -27.12
CA ARG A 54 19.85 11.28 -25.72
C ARG A 54 20.31 12.43 -24.83
N LEU A 55 21.24 13.27 -25.29
CA LEU A 55 21.72 14.44 -24.55
C LEU A 55 20.62 15.47 -24.37
N ARG A 56 19.86 15.77 -25.43
CA ARG A 56 18.73 16.69 -25.41
C ARG A 56 17.60 16.17 -24.52
N GLN A 57 17.28 14.87 -24.60
CA GLN A 57 16.35 14.24 -23.67
C GLN A 57 16.82 14.44 -22.23
N LYS A 58 18.11 14.18 -21.93
CA LYS A 58 18.66 14.34 -20.58
C LYS A 58 18.62 15.79 -20.09
N LEU A 59 18.87 16.77 -20.96
CA LEU A 59 18.78 18.20 -20.63
C LEU A 59 17.33 18.63 -20.38
N ASP A 60 16.42 18.16 -21.24
CA ASP A 60 14.99 18.43 -21.11
C ASP A 60 14.43 17.83 -19.80
N ASP A 61 14.99 16.73 -19.29
CA ASP A 61 14.51 16.01 -18.10
C ASP A 61 14.64 16.77 -16.76
N GLU A 62 15.04 18.05 -16.75
CA GLU A 62 15.07 18.96 -15.58
C GLU A 62 15.69 18.33 -14.31
N LEU A 63 17.03 18.23 -14.27
CA LEU A 63 17.84 17.85 -13.10
C LEU A 63 17.16 16.83 -12.14
N PRO A 64 16.81 15.62 -12.63
CA PRO A 64 16.20 14.59 -11.78
C PRO A 64 17.12 14.19 -10.62
N GLU A 65 18.43 14.37 -10.81
CA GLU A 65 19.45 14.13 -9.79
C GLU A 65 19.24 15.00 -8.52
N LEU A 66 18.73 16.23 -8.65
CA LEU A 66 18.43 17.09 -7.50
C LEU A 66 17.06 16.75 -6.89
N SER A 67 16.03 16.64 -7.73
CA SER A 67 14.66 16.39 -7.26
C SER A 67 14.51 15.00 -6.62
N HIS A 68 15.11 13.96 -7.19
CA HIS A 68 15.09 12.61 -6.63
C HIS A 68 15.80 12.55 -5.27
N SER A 69 16.93 13.24 -5.12
CA SER A 69 17.66 13.26 -3.84
C SER A 69 16.83 13.92 -2.73
N VAL A 70 16.19 15.06 -3.02
CA VAL A 70 15.28 15.73 -2.08
C VAL A 70 14.03 14.88 -1.79
N MET A 71 13.48 14.20 -2.81
CA MET A 71 12.33 13.31 -2.64
C MET A 71 12.69 12.07 -1.83
N SER A 72 13.89 11.51 -1.99
CA SER A 72 14.37 10.38 -1.18
C SER A 72 14.41 10.75 0.32
N LEU A 73 14.73 12.01 0.62
CA LEU A 73 14.75 12.54 1.98
C LEU A 73 13.36 12.81 2.56
N LEU A 74 12.53 13.53 1.81
CA LEU A 74 11.23 14.00 2.30
C LEU A 74 10.12 12.95 2.14
N TRP A 75 10.23 12.12 1.11
CA TRP A 75 9.17 11.20 0.70
C TRP A 75 9.67 9.93 -0.01
N PRO A 76 10.49 9.12 0.68
CA PRO A 76 11.16 7.96 0.07
C PRO A 76 10.17 6.97 -0.58
N ASN A 77 8.98 6.80 -0.01
CA ASN A 77 8.00 5.81 -0.48
C ASN A 77 7.41 6.14 -1.86
N PHE A 78 7.54 7.38 -2.32
CA PHE A 78 7.06 7.78 -3.65
C PHE A 78 7.95 7.24 -4.78
N LEU A 79 9.23 7.03 -4.50
CA LEU A 79 10.19 6.50 -5.44
C LEU A 79 10.24 4.96 -5.42
N LYS A 80 9.39 4.31 -4.60
CA LYS A 80 9.31 2.87 -4.49
C LYS A 80 8.19 2.31 -5.37
N PRO A 81 8.37 1.11 -5.95
CA PRO A 81 7.27 0.43 -6.64
C PRO A 81 6.17 0.04 -5.66
N VAL A 82 4.93 0.00 -6.15
CA VAL A 82 3.79 -0.55 -5.42
C VAL A 82 3.79 -2.06 -5.67
N PRO A 83 4.10 -2.91 -4.67
CA PRO A 83 4.11 -4.35 -4.83
C PRO A 83 2.70 -4.91 -5.03
N SER A 84 2.62 -6.10 -5.62
CA SER A 84 1.39 -6.88 -5.68
C SER A 84 0.88 -7.28 -4.30
N MET A 85 -0.43 -7.29 -4.13
CA MET A 85 -1.13 -7.57 -2.88
C MET A 85 -2.33 -8.47 -3.12
N SER A 86 -2.82 -9.13 -2.07
CA SER A 86 -4.03 -9.95 -2.11
C SER A 86 -4.58 -10.16 -0.69
N ILE A 87 -5.73 -10.83 -0.57
CA ILE A 87 -6.26 -11.34 0.70
C ILE A 87 -6.18 -12.87 0.66
N ILE A 88 -5.56 -13.47 1.68
CA ILE A 88 -5.58 -14.93 1.88
C ILE A 88 -6.54 -15.32 2.99
N GLN A 89 -7.04 -16.54 2.92
CA GLN A 89 -7.83 -17.19 3.95
C GLN A 89 -7.13 -18.45 4.42
N PHE A 90 -6.96 -18.59 5.74
CA PHE A 90 -6.59 -19.83 6.40
C PHE A 90 -7.82 -20.69 6.66
N ARG A 91 -7.66 -22.01 6.54
CA ARG A 91 -8.69 -23.00 6.86
C ARG A 91 -8.08 -24.00 7.83
N PRO A 92 -8.13 -23.72 9.14
CA PRO A 92 -7.59 -24.64 10.13
C PRO A 92 -8.30 -26.00 10.06
N ASP A 93 -7.53 -27.08 10.09
CA ASP A 93 -8.06 -28.42 10.19
C ASP A 93 -8.58 -28.70 11.62
N SER A 94 -9.33 -29.80 11.80
CA SER A 94 -9.91 -30.19 13.09
C SER A 94 -8.90 -30.64 14.15
N SER A 95 -7.60 -30.51 13.88
CA SER A 95 -6.51 -30.81 14.82
C SER A 95 -6.28 -29.69 15.83
N ILE A 96 -6.75 -28.48 15.55
CA ILE A 96 -6.67 -27.37 16.49
C ILE A 96 -7.73 -27.55 17.58
N SER A 97 -7.31 -27.55 18.84
CA SER A 97 -8.19 -27.54 20.03
C SER A 97 -8.34 -26.14 20.63
N ASP A 98 -7.33 -25.29 20.47
CA ASP A 98 -7.16 -24.01 21.16
C ASP A 98 -6.82 -22.88 20.18
N LYS A 99 -6.82 -21.64 20.67
CA LYS A 99 -6.37 -20.47 19.89
C LYS A 99 -4.93 -20.65 19.39
N TYR A 100 -4.71 -20.50 18.08
CA TYR A 100 -3.38 -20.53 17.47
C TYR A 100 -3.07 -19.20 16.76
N PRO A 101 -2.14 -18.38 17.28
CA PRO A 101 -1.79 -17.10 16.67
C PRO A 101 -0.85 -17.28 15.47
N ILE A 102 -1.05 -16.47 14.43
CA ILE A 102 -0.14 -16.26 13.32
C ILE A 102 0.26 -14.79 13.32
N GLU A 103 1.54 -14.54 13.53
CA GLU A 103 2.09 -13.19 13.62
C GLU A 103 2.22 -12.53 12.24
N ARG A 104 1.99 -11.22 12.23
CA ARG A 104 2.33 -10.35 11.11
C ARG A 104 3.78 -10.53 10.70
N GLY A 105 4.03 -10.48 9.39
CA GLY A 105 5.36 -10.64 8.80
C GLY A 105 5.69 -12.08 8.44
N ALA A 106 4.91 -13.06 8.92
CA ALA A 106 5.05 -14.45 8.50
C ALA A 106 4.91 -14.59 6.98
N LYS A 107 5.77 -15.44 6.40
CA LYS A 107 5.87 -15.60 4.95
C LYS A 107 4.98 -16.72 4.41
N VAL A 108 4.43 -16.49 3.22
CA VAL A 108 3.70 -17.47 2.42
C VAL A 108 4.17 -17.43 0.98
N ALA A 109 4.03 -18.53 0.24
CA ALA A 109 4.47 -18.62 -1.14
C ALA A 109 3.34 -19.04 -2.10
N SER A 110 3.48 -18.64 -3.35
CA SER A 110 2.62 -19.09 -4.44
C SER A 110 3.08 -20.40 -5.04
N SER A 111 2.19 -21.01 -5.81
CA SER A 111 2.58 -21.99 -6.82
C SER A 111 3.60 -21.36 -7.80
N PRO A 112 4.57 -22.12 -8.32
CA PRO A 112 5.56 -21.59 -9.25
C PRO A 112 4.92 -21.02 -10.52
N VAL A 113 5.32 -19.82 -10.89
CA VAL A 113 4.97 -19.15 -12.15
C VAL A 113 6.27 -18.93 -12.92
N ASP A 114 6.35 -19.43 -14.15
CA ASP A 114 7.57 -19.39 -14.97
C ASP A 114 8.82 -19.92 -14.22
N GLY A 115 8.62 -20.93 -13.36
CA GLY A 115 9.68 -21.54 -12.56
C GLY A 115 10.01 -20.82 -11.24
N THR A 116 9.43 -19.65 -10.95
CA THR A 116 9.68 -18.88 -9.73
C THR A 116 8.45 -18.87 -8.82
N ARG A 117 8.67 -19.09 -7.51
CA ARG A 117 7.61 -18.97 -6.49
C ARG A 117 7.54 -17.53 -6.02
N CYS A 118 6.35 -16.93 -6.04
CA CYS A 118 6.16 -15.58 -5.53
C CYS A 118 6.02 -15.62 -4.01
N THR A 119 6.79 -14.83 -3.28
CA THR A 119 6.80 -14.81 -1.80
C THR A 119 6.04 -13.59 -1.30
N PHE A 120 5.16 -13.79 -0.32
CA PHE A 120 4.37 -12.73 0.30
C PHE A 120 4.56 -12.73 1.81
N LYS A 121 4.35 -11.57 2.44
CA LYS A 121 4.28 -11.39 3.89
C LYS A 121 2.86 -11.09 4.32
N ILE A 122 2.46 -11.66 5.45
CA ILE A 122 1.18 -11.40 6.12
C ILE A 122 1.21 -10.01 6.77
N ALA A 123 0.13 -9.23 6.62
CA ALA A 123 0.05 -7.86 7.10
C ALA A 123 -0.65 -7.71 8.45
N TYR A 124 -1.64 -8.54 8.75
CA TYR A 124 -2.36 -8.52 10.02
C TYR A 124 -2.07 -9.78 10.82
N ASP A 125 -1.97 -9.63 12.14
CA ASP A 125 -2.05 -10.77 13.06
C ASP A 125 -3.40 -11.49 12.90
N ILE A 126 -3.36 -12.81 12.99
CA ILE A 126 -4.55 -13.66 12.91
C ILE A 126 -4.54 -14.65 14.06
N ASP A 127 -5.67 -14.75 14.75
CA ASP A 127 -5.93 -15.84 15.66
C ASP A 127 -6.78 -16.90 14.96
N LEU A 128 -6.22 -18.09 14.78
CA LEU A 128 -6.96 -19.25 14.29
C LEU A 128 -7.73 -19.89 15.44
N TYR A 129 -8.99 -20.18 15.20
CA TYR A 129 -9.88 -20.78 16.18
C TYR A 129 -10.47 -22.09 15.65
N PRO A 130 -10.78 -23.05 16.54
CA PRO A 130 -11.34 -24.34 16.17
C PRO A 130 -12.86 -24.26 15.94
N PHE A 131 -13.33 -23.26 15.20
CA PHE A 131 -14.72 -23.16 14.77
C PHE A 131 -14.82 -22.60 13.36
N ALA A 132 -15.91 -22.94 12.69
CA ALA A 132 -16.21 -22.42 11.36
C ALA A 132 -17.60 -21.80 11.34
N LEU A 133 -17.76 -20.76 10.51
CA LEU A 133 -19.07 -20.22 10.17
C LEU A 133 -19.83 -21.29 9.38
N THR A 134 -20.94 -21.80 9.90
CA THR A 134 -21.76 -22.83 9.24
C THR A 134 -22.84 -22.20 8.39
N ASN A 135 -23.48 -21.14 8.88
CA ASN A 135 -24.63 -20.52 8.23
C ASN A 135 -24.66 -19.01 8.49
N LEU A 136 -25.25 -18.28 7.53
CA LEU A 136 -25.57 -16.87 7.66
C LEU A 136 -27.03 -16.70 7.26
N SER A 137 -27.85 -16.17 8.16
CA SER A 137 -29.24 -15.84 7.84
C SER A 137 -29.49 -14.35 7.98
N TYR A 138 -30.01 -13.76 6.92
CA TYR A 138 -30.47 -12.38 6.90
C TYR A 138 -32.00 -12.35 7.03
N ARG A 139 -32.51 -11.55 7.97
CA ARG A 139 -33.95 -11.34 8.14
C ARG A 139 -34.24 -9.86 8.15
N GLN A 140 -35.09 -9.44 7.22
CA GLN A 140 -35.68 -8.11 7.25
C GLN A 140 -36.78 -8.09 8.33
N GLN A 141 -36.74 -7.08 9.19
CA GLN A 141 -37.69 -6.92 10.28
C GLN A 141 -38.63 -5.74 9.99
N ALA A 142 -39.65 -5.54 10.82
CA ALA A 142 -40.56 -4.41 10.67
C ALA A 142 -39.84 -3.06 10.83
N VAL A 143 -38.79 -3.02 11.65
CA VAL A 143 -37.89 -1.88 11.84
C VAL A 143 -36.47 -2.40 11.61
N GLY A 144 -35.90 -2.15 10.43
CA GLY A 144 -34.53 -2.53 10.10
C GLY A 144 -34.34 -4.00 9.73
N SER A 145 -33.19 -4.57 10.10
CA SER A 145 -32.79 -5.92 9.69
C SER A 145 -31.92 -6.62 10.73
N SER A 146 -31.67 -7.91 10.54
CA SER A 146 -30.77 -8.69 11.39
C SER A 146 -29.97 -9.70 10.58
N ILE A 147 -28.71 -9.88 10.96
CA ILE A 147 -27.82 -10.93 10.45
C ILE A 147 -27.49 -11.86 11.62
N GLN A 148 -27.84 -13.13 11.47
CA GLN A 148 -27.46 -14.20 12.39
C GLN A 148 -26.33 -15.00 11.75
N LEU A 149 -25.20 -15.09 12.46
CA LEU A 149 -24.01 -15.86 12.11
C LEU A 149 -23.96 -17.09 13.01
N ASP A 150 -24.08 -18.28 12.43
CA ASP A 150 -24.05 -19.53 13.18
C ASP A 150 -22.66 -20.18 13.03
N PHE A 151 -22.07 -20.56 14.15
CA PHE A 151 -20.76 -21.18 14.22
C PHE A 151 -20.83 -22.57 14.84
N GLN A 152 -19.96 -23.45 14.37
CA GLN A 152 -19.81 -24.80 14.89
C GLN A 152 -18.35 -25.06 15.26
N LEU A 153 -18.15 -25.58 16.47
CA LEU A 153 -16.85 -26.01 16.96
C LEU A 153 -16.38 -27.29 16.26
N ALA A 154 -15.08 -27.37 16.01
CA ALA A 154 -14.42 -28.50 15.38
C ALA A 154 -13.84 -29.46 16.43
N GLY A 155 -13.89 -30.76 16.13
CA GLY A 155 -13.29 -31.79 16.97
C GLY A 155 -13.84 -31.81 18.39
N ASN A 156 -12.92 -31.77 19.36
CA ASN A 156 -13.22 -31.78 20.80
C ASN A 156 -12.97 -30.41 21.45
N ALA A 157 -12.90 -29.33 20.65
CA ALA A 157 -12.65 -28.00 21.19
C ALA A 157 -13.79 -27.56 22.11
N VAL A 158 -13.41 -26.92 23.22
CA VAL A 158 -14.33 -26.45 24.25
C VAL A 158 -14.33 -24.92 24.23
N LEU A 159 -15.50 -24.29 24.07
CA LEU A 159 -15.58 -22.84 23.91
C LEU A 159 -14.98 -22.07 25.08
N SER A 160 -15.08 -22.60 26.30
CA SER A 160 -14.52 -22.02 27.54
C SER A 160 -13.00 -21.90 27.53
N GLU A 161 -12.29 -22.71 26.75
CA GLU A 161 -10.82 -22.77 26.73
C GLU A 161 -10.20 -21.92 25.61
N ILE A 162 -11.01 -21.49 24.64
CA ILE A 162 -10.55 -20.78 23.43
C ILE A 162 -10.05 -19.35 23.71
N ASP A 163 -10.53 -18.70 24.79
CA ASP A 163 -10.22 -17.31 25.14
C ASP A 163 -10.41 -16.32 23.97
N LEU A 164 -11.66 -16.22 23.51
CA LEU A 164 -12.08 -15.36 22.40
C LEU A 164 -12.20 -13.89 22.85
N ASP A 165 -11.17 -13.08 22.60
CA ASP A 165 -11.18 -11.64 22.86
C ASP A 165 -12.00 -10.85 21.83
N TYR A 166 -11.71 -11.11 20.56
CA TYR A 166 -12.35 -10.48 19.41
C TYR A 166 -12.47 -11.48 18.26
N LEU A 167 -13.49 -11.28 17.43
CA LEU A 167 -13.72 -12.05 16.21
C LEU A 167 -13.58 -11.13 15.00
N ARG A 168 -12.53 -11.35 14.22
CA ARG A 168 -12.27 -10.63 12.97
C ARG A 168 -13.04 -11.25 11.82
N LEU A 169 -13.87 -10.45 11.16
CA LEU A 169 -14.66 -10.83 10.00
C LEU A 169 -14.16 -10.08 8.76
N PHE A 170 -13.92 -10.81 7.68
CA PHE A 170 -13.66 -10.21 6.37
C PHE A 170 -14.95 -10.20 5.54
N LEU A 171 -15.36 -9.01 5.11
CA LEU A 171 -16.54 -8.80 4.28
C LEU A 171 -16.16 -9.01 2.81
N HIS A 172 -16.48 -10.19 2.30
CA HIS A 172 -16.07 -10.69 0.99
C HIS A 172 -17.22 -10.71 -0.04
N GLY A 173 -16.88 -10.89 -1.30
CA GLY A 173 -17.81 -11.08 -2.42
C GLY A 173 -17.84 -9.88 -3.35
N ASP A 174 -19.01 -9.65 -3.96
CA ASP A 174 -19.17 -8.52 -4.88
C ASP A 174 -18.93 -7.18 -4.16
N PHE A 175 -18.41 -6.21 -4.92
CA PHE A 175 -18.04 -4.90 -4.44
C PHE A 175 -19.22 -4.18 -3.78
N ASN A 176 -20.43 -4.34 -4.33
CA ASN A 176 -21.63 -3.75 -3.75
C ASN A 176 -22.01 -4.38 -2.41
N ILE A 177 -22.06 -5.71 -2.35
CA ILE A 177 -22.48 -6.43 -1.14
C ILE A 177 -21.50 -6.19 0.00
N SER A 178 -20.19 -6.31 -0.26
CA SER A 178 -19.15 -6.14 0.75
C SER A 178 -19.16 -4.75 1.38
N LEU A 179 -19.31 -3.69 0.57
CA LEU A 179 -19.33 -2.32 1.06
C LEU A 179 -20.65 -1.92 1.71
N THR A 180 -21.79 -2.44 1.22
CA THR A 180 -23.07 -2.28 1.93
C THR A 180 -23.01 -2.96 3.30
N LEU A 181 -22.44 -4.16 3.40
CA LEU A 181 -22.21 -4.81 4.69
C LEU A 181 -21.30 -3.98 5.58
N TYR A 182 -20.18 -3.45 5.04
CA TYR A 182 -19.27 -2.63 5.81
C TYR A 182 -19.97 -1.41 6.41
N HIS A 183 -20.75 -0.70 5.59
CA HIS A 183 -21.55 0.43 6.04
C HIS A 183 -22.55 0.04 7.14
N LEU A 184 -23.26 -1.07 6.94
CA LEU A 184 -24.26 -1.57 7.88
C LEU A 184 -23.64 -1.94 9.25
N PHE A 185 -22.51 -2.65 9.25
CA PHE A 185 -21.81 -3.06 10.48
C PHE A 185 -21.18 -1.91 11.24
N ILE A 186 -20.65 -0.89 10.56
CA ILE A 186 -19.96 0.21 11.24
C ILE A 186 -20.95 1.28 11.73
N ARG A 187 -22.03 1.55 10.97
CA ARG A 187 -22.91 2.70 11.25
C ARG A 187 -24.24 2.33 11.89
N HIS A 188 -24.86 1.26 11.42
CA HIS A 188 -26.28 0.98 11.63
C HIS A 188 -26.53 -0.09 12.70
N VAL A 189 -25.50 -0.50 13.44
CA VAL A 189 -25.64 -1.49 14.52
C VAL A 189 -26.40 -0.92 15.71
N THR A 190 -27.51 -1.54 16.04
CA THR A 190 -28.35 -1.18 17.18
C THR A 190 -28.10 -2.08 18.39
N LYS A 191 -27.96 -3.38 18.14
CA LYS A 191 -27.80 -4.42 19.16
C LYS A 191 -26.97 -5.57 18.63
N ILE A 192 -26.17 -6.17 19.51
CA ILE A 192 -25.44 -7.42 19.23
C ILE A 192 -25.77 -8.40 20.35
N GLU A 193 -26.12 -9.63 19.99
CA GLU A 193 -26.38 -10.72 20.92
C GLU A 193 -25.51 -11.92 20.60
N PHE A 194 -24.84 -12.44 21.61
CA PHE A 194 -24.18 -13.73 21.57
C PHE A 194 -25.14 -14.78 22.13
N VAL A 195 -25.47 -15.79 21.34
CA VAL A 195 -26.46 -16.82 21.69
C VAL A 195 -25.78 -18.17 21.79
N LEU A 196 -25.91 -18.80 22.95
CA LEU A 196 -25.56 -20.20 23.17
C LEU A 196 -26.83 -21.03 23.11
N LYS A 197 -26.76 -22.15 22.39
CA LYS A 197 -27.85 -23.10 22.29
C LYS A 197 -27.37 -24.48 22.73
N ASN A 198 -27.91 -24.95 23.85
CA ASN A 198 -27.89 -26.36 24.21
C ASN A 198 -29.27 -26.98 23.98
N ASP A 199 -29.38 -28.30 24.09
CA ASP A 199 -30.62 -29.05 23.83
C ASP A 199 -31.79 -28.63 24.75
N GLU A 200 -31.51 -28.00 25.89
CA GLU A 200 -32.52 -27.62 26.90
C GLU A 200 -32.62 -26.10 27.16
N GLU A 201 -31.55 -25.33 26.92
CA GLU A 201 -31.49 -23.89 27.25
C GLU A 201 -30.88 -23.03 26.14
N ILE A 202 -31.47 -21.84 25.96
CA ILE A 202 -30.95 -20.79 25.07
C ILE A 202 -30.61 -19.58 25.94
N VAL A 203 -29.33 -19.23 25.99
CA VAL A 203 -28.85 -18.04 26.71
C VAL A 203 -28.37 -17.01 25.70
N ALA A 204 -28.91 -15.79 25.78
CA ALA A 204 -28.51 -14.66 24.96
C ALA A 204 -27.83 -13.60 25.83
N LEU A 205 -26.57 -13.30 25.51
CA LEU A 205 -25.80 -12.24 26.13
C LEU A 205 -25.74 -11.04 25.20
N GLN A 206 -26.13 -9.88 25.72
CA GLN A 206 -26.07 -8.64 24.96
C GLN A 206 -24.67 -8.02 25.05
N LEU A 207 -24.09 -7.70 23.90
CA LEU A 207 -22.85 -6.93 23.80
C LEU A 207 -23.16 -5.45 23.57
N ASP A 208 -22.21 -4.58 23.89
CA ASP A 208 -22.35 -3.15 23.63
C ASP A 208 -22.37 -2.89 22.11
N LYS A 209 -23.17 -1.92 21.66
CA LYS A 209 -23.20 -1.52 20.24
C LYS A 209 -21.83 -1.06 19.72
N SER A 210 -20.97 -0.55 20.60
CA SER A 210 -19.60 -0.13 20.29
C SER A 210 -18.63 -1.30 20.18
N ALA A 211 -19.08 -2.55 20.28
CA ALA A 211 -18.22 -3.72 20.13
C ALA A 211 -17.72 -3.93 18.69
N VAL A 212 -18.38 -3.35 17.68
CA VAL A 212 -17.93 -3.43 16.28
C VAL A 212 -16.92 -2.33 15.99
N TYR A 213 -15.73 -2.72 15.55
CA TYR A 213 -14.65 -1.80 15.18
C TYR A 213 -14.20 -2.02 13.74
N PRO A 214 -13.94 -0.94 12.98
CA PRO A 214 -13.32 -1.04 11.67
C PRO A 214 -11.83 -1.40 11.80
N VAL A 215 -11.31 -2.14 10.82
CA VAL A 215 -9.93 -2.65 10.78
C VAL A 215 -9.25 -2.19 9.48
N GLY A 216 -7.95 -1.92 9.57
CA GLY A 216 -7.07 -1.56 8.45
C GLY A 216 -6.46 -0.15 8.55
N PHE A 217 -6.82 0.61 9.59
CA PHE A 217 -6.38 1.99 9.79
C PHE A 217 -5.23 2.10 10.81
N ALA A 218 -5.04 1.11 11.67
CA ALA A 218 -4.01 1.16 12.70
C ALA A 218 -2.59 0.95 12.13
N GLU A 219 -1.58 1.34 12.88
CA GLU A 219 -0.18 1.23 12.45
C GLU A 219 0.30 -0.22 12.35
N ASN A 220 -0.14 -1.08 13.28
CA ASN A 220 0.11 -2.52 13.23
C ASN A 220 -0.67 -3.23 12.10
N GLU A 221 -1.61 -2.52 11.46
CA GLU A 221 -2.38 -2.98 10.30
C GLU A 221 -1.82 -2.39 9.00
N ALA A 222 -0.56 -1.98 8.97
CA ALA A 222 0.11 -1.47 7.78
C ALA A 222 0.52 -2.59 6.82
N LEU A 223 0.17 -2.42 5.54
CA LEU A 223 0.50 -3.31 4.43
C LEU A 223 1.81 -2.87 3.76
N LEU A 224 1.99 -1.56 3.58
CA LEU A 224 3.20 -0.98 3.00
C LEU A 224 4.16 -0.47 4.09
N PRO A 225 5.46 -0.79 4.02
CA PRO A 225 6.45 -0.28 4.96
C PRO A 225 6.74 1.20 4.66
N TYR A 226 6.34 2.06 5.59
CA TYR A 226 6.68 3.48 5.59
C TYR A 226 7.75 3.72 6.66
N SER A 227 8.64 4.67 6.43
CA SER A 227 9.64 5.09 7.42
C SER A 227 9.01 6.04 8.44
N ASP A 228 9.49 5.98 9.67
CA ASP A 228 8.95 6.73 10.81
C ASP A 228 9.02 8.26 10.62
N ASN A 229 9.92 8.73 9.77
CA ASN A 229 10.08 10.14 9.42
C ASN A 229 9.07 10.63 8.36
N THR A 230 8.15 9.79 7.90
CA THR A 230 7.15 10.15 6.88
C THR A 230 5.75 10.29 7.47
N PHE A 231 4.95 11.15 6.85
CA PHE A 231 3.55 11.30 7.22
C PHE A 231 2.73 10.05 6.87
N LEU A 232 2.27 9.33 7.89
CA LEU A 232 1.57 8.04 7.75
C LEU A 232 0.23 8.15 7.02
N GLY A 233 -0.44 9.30 7.01
CA GLY A 233 -1.76 9.41 6.37
C GLY A 233 -1.74 9.18 4.87
N TYR A 234 -0.62 9.47 4.21
CA TYR A 234 -0.47 9.16 2.78
C TYR A 234 -0.36 7.66 2.51
N ARG A 235 0.12 6.87 3.48
CA ARG A 235 0.11 5.40 3.40
C ARG A 235 -1.32 4.89 3.26
N LEU A 236 -2.24 5.41 4.08
CA LEU A 236 -3.65 4.98 4.05
C LEU A 236 -4.29 5.23 2.69
N ILE A 237 -4.02 6.40 2.09
CA ILE A 237 -4.47 6.74 0.73
C ILE A 237 -3.87 5.77 -0.28
N GLN A 238 -2.55 5.55 -0.24
CA GLN A 238 -1.87 4.66 -1.18
C GLN A 238 -2.41 3.23 -1.08
N GLU A 239 -2.62 2.72 0.12
CA GLU A 239 -3.18 1.39 0.37
C GLU A 239 -4.64 1.31 -0.11
N TYR A 240 -5.44 2.36 0.06
CA TYR A 240 -6.84 2.40 -0.43
C TYR A 240 -6.92 2.29 -1.94
N PHE A 241 -6.09 3.02 -2.69
CA PHE A 241 -6.09 2.91 -4.15
C PHE A 241 -5.43 1.62 -4.65
N SER A 242 -4.54 1.01 -3.86
CA SER A 242 -3.84 -0.22 -4.23
C SER A 242 -4.66 -1.49 -3.96
N LEU A 243 -5.26 -1.59 -2.76
CA LEU A 243 -6.07 -2.73 -2.31
C LEU A 243 -7.22 -2.23 -1.39
N PRO A 244 -8.34 -1.74 -1.95
CA PRO A 244 -9.48 -1.26 -1.17
C PRO A 244 -10.02 -2.30 -0.18
N GLU A 245 -9.99 -3.59 -0.55
CA GLU A 245 -10.48 -4.71 0.25
C GLU A 245 -9.79 -4.82 1.62
N LYS A 246 -8.61 -4.21 1.77
CA LYS A 246 -7.90 -4.06 3.05
C LYS A 246 -8.78 -3.44 4.14
N TYR A 247 -9.68 -2.53 3.78
CA TYR A 247 -10.55 -1.78 4.69
C TYR A 247 -11.92 -2.43 4.87
N SER A 248 -12.15 -3.62 4.31
CA SER A 248 -13.41 -4.37 4.44
C SER A 248 -13.36 -5.41 5.57
N PHE A 249 -12.54 -5.14 6.59
CA PHE A 249 -12.43 -5.97 7.80
C PHE A 249 -13.11 -5.27 8.98
N ILE A 250 -13.76 -6.07 9.82
CA ILE A 250 -14.39 -5.60 11.06
C ILE A 250 -14.02 -6.55 12.20
N ASP A 251 -13.85 -6.00 13.40
CA ASP A 251 -13.68 -6.78 14.64
C ASP A 251 -14.95 -6.68 15.48
N ILE A 252 -15.49 -7.81 15.92
CA ILE A 252 -16.47 -7.87 17.01
C ILE A 252 -15.70 -8.12 18.30
N ARG A 253 -15.57 -7.10 19.14
CA ARG A 253 -14.80 -7.12 20.40
C ARG A 253 -15.71 -7.41 21.61
N GLN A 254 -15.10 -7.38 22.80
CA GLN A 254 -15.78 -7.60 24.09
C GLN A 254 -16.37 -9.01 24.26
N LEU A 255 -15.88 -9.97 23.48
CA LEU A 255 -16.28 -11.38 23.59
C LEU A 255 -15.66 -12.02 24.85
N ASN A 256 -14.62 -11.43 25.42
CA ASN A 256 -14.08 -11.84 26.70
C ASN A 256 -15.08 -11.74 27.88
N LYS A 257 -16.10 -10.87 27.78
CA LYS A 257 -17.19 -10.77 28.77
C LYS A 257 -17.94 -12.09 28.94
N LEU A 258 -17.91 -12.98 27.93
CA LEU A 258 -18.51 -14.31 27.97
C LEU A 258 -17.86 -15.16 29.09
N TYR A 259 -16.54 -15.13 29.20
CA TYR A 259 -15.76 -15.94 30.14
C TYR A 259 -15.80 -15.41 31.58
N GLN A 260 -16.17 -14.15 31.76
CA GLN A 260 -16.29 -13.53 33.09
C GLN A 260 -17.63 -13.84 33.78
N ASN A 261 -18.60 -14.38 33.05
CA ASN A 261 -19.93 -14.64 33.58
C ASN A 261 -20.05 -16.07 34.13
N GLU A 262 -19.94 -16.21 35.45
CA GLU A 262 -20.00 -17.52 36.13
C GLU A 262 -21.28 -18.31 35.81
N SER A 263 -22.40 -17.63 35.54
CA SER A 263 -23.69 -18.27 35.27
C SER A 263 -23.72 -19.07 33.95
N ILE A 264 -22.75 -18.86 33.07
CA ILE A 264 -22.74 -19.39 31.69
C ILE A 264 -21.52 -20.31 31.48
N SER A 265 -20.64 -20.43 32.47
CA SER A 265 -19.44 -21.27 32.42
C SER A 265 -19.75 -22.73 32.07
N ASP A 266 -20.76 -23.33 32.72
CA ASP A 266 -21.17 -24.72 32.45
C ASP A 266 -21.73 -24.89 31.02
N LEU A 267 -22.45 -23.88 30.52
CA LEU A 267 -22.96 -23.87 29.14
C LEU A 267 -21.82 -23.72 28.12
N LEU A 268 -20.80 -22.91 28.41
CA LEU A 268 -19.61 -22.78 27.55
C LEU A 268 -18.82 -24.09 27.44
N GLN A 269 -18.81 -24.91 28.49
CA GLN A 269 -18.16 -26.22 28.45
C GLN A 269 -18.89 -27.25 27.57
N GLN A 270 -20.22 -27.15 27.49
CA GLN A 270 -21.06 -28.12 26.79
C GLN A 270 -21.43 -27.68 25.36
N ALA A 271 -21.38 -26.37 25.09
CA ALA A 271 -21.80 -25.81 23.81
C ALA A 271 -20.91 -26.29 22.66
N LYS A 272 -21.53 -26.88 21.65
CA LYS A 272 -20.88 -27.24 20.36
C LYS A 272 -21.13 -26.24 19.25
N GLN A 273 -22.12 -25.37 19.45
CA GLN A 273 -22.55 -24.36 18.50
C GLN A 273 -22.87 -23.07 19.24
N PHE A 274 -22.60 -21.95 18.59
CA PHE A 274 -22.98 -20.63 19.08
C PHE A 274 -23.38 -19.75 17.89
N SER A 275 -24.16 -18.72 18.16
CA SER A 275 -24.59 -17.76 17.14
C SER A 275 -24.32 -16.34 17.58
N ILE A 276 -23.96 -15.47 16.63
CA ILE A 276 -23.86 -14.03 16.85
C ILE A 276 -24.95 -13.36 16.01
N ASN A 277 -25.90 -12.71 16.68
CA ASN A 277 -26.96 -11.94 16.05
C ASN A 277 -26.62 -10.46 16.11
N VAL A 278 -26.58 -9.82 14.95
CA VAL A 278 -26.38 -8.38 14.83
C VAL A 278 -27.65 -7.77 14.26
N TYR A 279 -28.20 -6.78 14.95
CA TYR A 279 -29.41 -6.07 14.57
C TYR A 279 -29.08 -4.67 14.08
N PHE A 280 -29.78 -4.26 13.04
CA PHE A 280 -29.55 -3.01 12.34
C PHE A 280 -30.85 -2.21 12.22
N ASP A 281 -30.76 -0.88 12.23
CA ASP A 281 -31.90 0.01 11.96
C ASP A 281 -32.21 0.16 10.47
N GLN A 282 -31.24 -0.12 9.59
CA GLN A 282 -31.41 -0.15 8.14
C GLN A 282 -31.58 -1.58 7.59
N SER A 283 -32.21 -1.68 6.41
CA SER A 283 -32.34 -2.93 5.65
C SER A 283 -31.50 -2.91 4.38
N ILE A 284 -30.99 -4.07 3.99
CA ILE A 284 -30.32 -4.28 2.70
C ILE A 284 -31.37 -4.50 1.60
N GLU A 285 -31.13 -3.94 0.42
CA GLU A 285 -31.93 -4.21 -0.78
C GLU A 285 -31.95 -5.70 -1.14
N ARG A 286 -33.07 -6.19 -1.67
CA ARG A 286 -33.26 -7.62 -1.96
C ARG A 286 -32.20 -8.23 -2.88
N GLN A 287 -31.61 -7.44 -3.78
CA GLN A 287 -30.57 -7.88 -4.71
C GLN A 287 -29.19 -8.08 -4.04
N ASN A 288 -28.96 -7.44 -2.90
CA ASN A 288 -27.68 -7.43 -2.18
C ASN A 288 -27.72 -8.27 -0.89
N VAL A 289 -28.73 -9.13 -0.73
CA VAL A 289 -28.88 -9.96 0.47
C VAL A 289 -27.63 -10.83 0.66
N PRO A 290 -26.96 -10.72 1.82
CA PRO A 290 -25.70 -11.41 2.05
C PRO A 290 -25.92 -12.92 2.19
N LYS A 291 -24.93 -13.66 1.72
CA LYS A 291 -24.81 -15.11 1.90
C LYS A 291 -23.63 -15.42 2.80
N LYS A 292 -23.55 -16.67 3.26
CA LYS A 292 -22.42 -17.19 4.03
C LYS A 292 -21.07 -16.84 3.40
N GLU A 293 -20.94 -16.95 2.09
CA GLU A 293 -19.70 -16.68 1.35
C GLU A 293 -19.22 -15.23 1.46
N ASN A 294 -20.11 -14.30 1.81
CA ASN A 294 -19.80 -12.88 1.97
C ASN A 294 -19.14 -12.54 3.31
N ILE A 295 -19.07 -13.48 4.25
CA ILE A 295 -18.36 -13.30 5.52
C ILE A 295 -17.38 -14.44 5.67
N GLN A 296 -16.10 -14.11 5.66
CA GLN A 296 -15.01 -15.07 5.78
C GLN A 296 -14.26 -14.86 7.09
N LEU A 297 -13.87 -15.98 7.71
CA LEU A 297 -13.00 -16.02 8.88
C LEU A 297 -11.55 -16.27 8.48
N PHE A 298 -10.63 -15.95 9.39
CA PHE A 298 -9.20 -16.25 9.28
C PHE A 298 -8.55 -15.68 8.02
N CYS A 299 -8.97 -14.47 7.64
CA CYS A 299 -8.43 -13.75 6.49
C CYS A 299 -7.39 -12.72 6.90
N THR A 300 -6.39 -12.50 6.05
CA THR A 300 -5.41 -11.43 6.21
C THR A 300 -4.94 -10.91 4.85
N PRO A 301 -4.68 -9.61 4.73
CA PRO A 301 -3.97 -9.08 3.58
C PRO A 301 -2.53 -9.58 3.52
N VAL A 302 -2.05 -9.80 2.31
CA VAL A 302 -0.67 -10.18 2.02
C VAL A 302 -0.05 -9.23 1.01
N VAL A 303 1.25 -8.98 1.16
CA VAL A 303 2.04 -8.12 0.28
C VAL A 303 3.24 -8.86 -0.27
N ASN A 304 3.51 -8.70 -1.57
CA ASN A 304 4.63 -9.34 -2.26
C ASN A 304 5.95 -8.60 -1.98
N LEU A 305 6.43 -8.71 -0.75
CA LEU A 305 7.71 -8.15 -0.30
C LEU A 305 8.47 -9.17 0.52
N PHE A 306 9.75 -9.38 0.21
CA PHE A 306 10.59 -10.34 0.91
C PHE A 306 12.05 -9.93 0.86
N ASN A 307 12.82 -10.42 1.82
CA ASN A 307 14.24 -10.13 1.92
C ASN A 307 15.00 -11.00 0.91
N HIS A 308 15.96 -10.41 0.21
CA HIS A 308 16.76 -11.04 -0.82
C HIS A 308 18.16 -10.43 -0.86
N ASP A 309 19.17 -11.20 -1.26
CA ASP A 309 20.52 -10.67 -1.48
C ASP A 309 20.74 -10.21 -2.93
N ALA A 310 21.57 -9.19 -3.13
CA ALA A 310 22.06 -8.80 -4.44
C ALA A 310 23.20 -9.71 -4.92
N THR A 311 23.41 -9.75 -6.25
CA THR A 311 24.65 -10.28 -6.81
C THR A 311 25.82 -9.41 -6.35
N PRO A 312 26.89 -9.98 -5.76
CA PRO A 312 28.00 -9.20 -5.21
C PRO A 312 28.64 -8.27 -6.25
N LEU A 313 28.78 -7.00 -5.89
CA LEU A 313 29.37 -5.98 -6.77
C LEU A 313 30.89 -5.98 -6.57
N ARG A 314 31.63 -6.18 -7.66
CA ARG A 314 33.08 -5.99 -7.67
C ARG A 314 33.40 -4.56 -8.02
N MET A 315 34.16 -3.89 -7.14
CA MET A 315 34.49 -2.49 -7.33
C MET A 315 35.61 -2.37 -8.38
N ASP A 316 35.32 -1.63 -9.44
CA ASP A 316 36.26 -1.27 -10.48
C ASP A 316 36.36 0.26 -10.44
N GLN A 317 37.45 0.78 -9.87
CA GLN A 317 37.67 2.22 -9.59
C GLN A 317 37.53 3.13 -10.83
N ARG A 318 37.26 2.56 -12.01
CA ARG A 318 36.95 3.23 -13.27
C ARG A 318 35.47 3.64 -13.42
N ARG A 319 34.58 3.14 -12.56
CA ARG A 319 33.15 3.40 -12.60
C ARG A 319 32.70 4.16 -11.36
N THR A 320 31.86 5.17 -11.56
CA THR A 320 31.25 5.97 -10.49
C THR A 320 29.94 5.37 -9.98
N GLU A 321 29.27 4.57 -10.81
CA GLU A 321 27.98 3.95 -10.47
C GLU A 321 27.97 2.45 -10.81
N TYR A 322 27.32 1.68 -9.95
CA TYR A 322 27.22 0.22 -10.03
C TYR A 322 25.75 -0.20 -10.03
N ARG A 323 25.33 -0.94 -11.06
CA ARG A 323 23.96 -1.45 -11.13
C ARG A 323 23.78 -2.57 -10.11
N VAL A 324 22.77 -2.46 -9.26
CA VAL A 324 22.38 -3.51 -8.32
C VAL A 324 21.43 -4.48 -9.03
N GLN A 325 21.69 -5.78 -8.89
CA GLN A 325 20.84 -6.83 -9.45
C GLN A 325 20.53 -7.85 -8.34
N PRO A 326 19.26 -8.24 -8.17
CA PRO A 326 18.90 -9.36 -7.29
C PRO A 326 19.65 -10.63 -7.69
N SER A 327 20.07 -11.42 -6.71
CA SER A 327 20.71 -12.72 -6.97
C SER A 327 19.71 -13.75 -7.48
N GLY A 328 20.18 -14.80 -8.17
CA GLY A 328 19.36 -15.90 -8.67
C GLY A 328 19.39 -16.05 -10.19
N ASP A 329 18.75 -17.12 -10.67
CA ASP A 329 18.82 -17.54 -12.08
C ASP A 329 18.13 -16.56 -13.04
N ASN A 330 17.05 -15.92 -12.60
CA ASN A 330 16.27 -14.98 -13.40
C ASN A 330 16.11 -13.62 -12.68
N PRO A 331 17.11 -12.72 -12.75
CA PRO A 331 17.04 -11.40 -12.11
C PRO A 331 15.87 -10.54 -12.58
N LEU A 332 15.33 -10.80 -13.78
CA LEU A 332 14.17 -10.08 -14.34
C LEU A 332 12.85 -10.38 -13.60
N HIS A 333 12.78 -11.49 -12.86
CA HIS A 333 11.62 -11.88 -12.06
C HIS A 333 11.52 -11.09 -10.76
N TYR A 334 12.52 -10.27 -10.45
CA TYR A 334 12.63 -9.54 -9.21
C TYR A 334 12.68 -8.04 -9.49
N GLU A 335 12.07 -7.27 -8.61
CA GLU A 335 12.16 -5.82 -8.60
C GLU A 335 12.63 -5.36 -7.22
N ILE A 336 13.60 -4.44 -7.19
CA ILE A 336 14.17 -3.92 -5.95
C ILE A 336 13.17 -2.90 -5.38
N TYR A 337 12.70 -3.16 -4.16
CA TYR A 337 11.83 -2.25 -3.42
C TYR A 337 12.64 -1.30 -2.54
N SER A 338 13.65 -1.81 -1.83
CA SER A 338 14.60 -1.01 -1.05
C SER A 338 15.97 -1.70 -0.94
N ILE A 339 16.99 -0.87 -0.74
CA ILE A 339 18.31 -1.31 -0.28
C ILE A 339 18.33 -1.16 1.23
N ASP A 340 18.46 -2.29 1.94
CA ASP A 340 18.32 -2.32 3.39
C ASP A 340 19.68 -2.19 4.08
N LYS A 341 20.73 -2.79 3.49
CA LYS A 341 22.09 -2.73 4.03
C LYS A 341 23.15 -2.87 2.95
N VAL A 342 24.25 -2.14 3.07
CA VAL A 342 25.42 -2.21 2.18
C VAL A 342 26.68 -2.49 3.00
N VAL A 343 27.37 -3.59 2.69
CA VAL A 343 28.56 -4.04 3.42
C VAL A 343 29.70 -4.32 2.45
N GLY A 344 30.87 -3.74 2.70
CA GLY A 344 32.10 -3.99 1.96
C GLY A 344 33.02 -4.98 2.65
N TRP A 345 33.69 -5.78 1.84
CA TRP A 345 34.76 -6.69 2.24
C TRP A 345 36.06 -6.35 1.51
N GLY A 346 37.12 -6.06 2.27
CA GLY A 346 38.47 -5.83 1.74
C GLY A 346 39.25 -7.13 1.58
N HIS A 347 39.97 -7.32 0.46
CA HIS A 347 40.72 -8.54 0.19
C HIS A 347 42.02 -8.64 1.02
N SER A 348 42.67 -7.50 1.29
CA SER A 348 43.93 -7.41 2.03
C SER A 348 43.76 -7.48 3.56
N ASP A 349 42.77 -6.79 4.10
CA ASP A 349 42.58 -6.62 5.55
C ASP A 349 41.47 -7.54 6.10
N ARG A 350 40.63 -8.12 5.22
CA ARG A 350 39.41 -8.88 5.58
C ARG A 350 38.45 -8.13 6.51
N LEU A 351 38.63 -6.83 6.69
CA LEU A 351 37.75 -6.01 7.50
C LEU A 351 36.41 -5.83 6.80
N ARG A 352 35.36 -6.07 7.58
CA ARG A 352 33.99 -5.71 7.25
C ARG A 352 33.84 -4.20 7.44
N ARG A 353 33.32 -3.52 6.43
CA ARG A 353 32.95 -2.09 6.50
C ARG A 353 31.47 -1.96 6.21
N ASP A 354 30.73 -1.41 7.16
CA ASP A 354 29.31 -1.10 6.95
C ASP A 354 29.21 0.32 6.39
N TYR A 355 28.57 0.46 5.22
CA TYR A 355 28.35 1.76 4.58
C TYR A 355 26.96 2.27 4.96
N LYS A 356 26.88 3.56 5.28
CA LYS A 356 25.61 4.22 5.62
C LYS A 356 25.04 4.98 4.41
N PRO A 357 23.71 5.12 4.31
CA PRO A 357 23.10 5.99 3.31
C PRO A 357 23.60 7.42 3.49
N PHE A 358 23.95 8.11 2.40
CA PHE A 358 24.36 9.51 2.45
C PHE A 358 23.23 10.41 2.98
N GLU A 359 22.00 10.08 2.59
CA GLU A 359 20.76 10.75 2.98
C GLU A 359 20.39 10.60 4.47
N SER A 360 21.11 9.78 5.26
CA SER A 360 20.82 9.65 6.69
C SER A 360 21.30 10.86 7.52
N PHE A 361 22.12 11.75 6.95
CA PHE A 361 22.78 12.88 7.63
C PHE A 361 23.63 12.50 8.86
N ASP A 362 23.97 11.23 9.04
CA ASP A 362 24.91 10.78 10.07
C ASP A 362 26.26 11.51 9.95
N HIS A 363 26.63 11.85 8.71
CA HIS A 363 27.83 12.60 8.38
C HIS A 363 27.86 13.99 9.04
N ALA A 364 26.71 14.63 9.28
CA ALA A 364 26.60 15.96 9.89
C ALA A 364 26.54 15.92 11.43
N THR A 365 26.15 14.79 12.02
CA THR A 365 25.94 14.64 13.47
C THR A 365 27.12 13.99 14.18
N SER A 366 28.00 13.29 13.47
CA SER A 366 29.21 12.71 14.04
C SER A 366 30.24 13.78 14.41
N LEU A 367 30.18 14.29 15.65
CA LEU A 367 31.21 15.11 16.31
C LEU A 367 32.61 14.44 16.42
N GLY A 368 32.78 13.24 15.85
CA GLY A 368 34.03 12.49 15.77
C GLY A 368 34.18 11.65 14.49
N GLY A 369 33.42 11.96 13.43
CA GLY A 369 33.55 11.28 12.14
C GLY A 369 34.92 11.57 11.53
N SER A 370 35.63 10.52 11.09
CA SER A 370 36.90 10.71 10.42
C SER A 370 36.63 11.31 9.03
N GLN A 371 37.51 12.18 8.52
CA GLN A 371 37.42 12.71 7.15
C GLN A 371 37.42 11.62 6.04
N GLN A 372 37.53 10.34 6.42
CA GLN A 372 37.63 9.18 5.53
C GLN A 372 36.37 8.31 5.50
N ASP A 373 35.29 8.69 6.21
CA ASP A 373 34.05 7.91 6.22
C ASP A 373 33.37 7.97 4.84
N ILE A 374 33.00 6.80 4.31
CA ILE A 374 32.39 6.63 2.99
C ILE A 374 30.91 6.30 3.16
N TYR A 375 30.08 6.94 2.36
CA TYR A 375 28.63 6.75 2.33
C TYR A 375 28.20 6.22 0.97
N TYR A 376 27.04 5.57 0.91
CA TYR A 376 26.44 5.17 -0.36
C TYR A 376 25.23 6.02 -0.68
N ARG A 377 25.02 6.28 -1.98
CA ARG A 377 23.85 6.95 -2.53
C ARG A 377 23.17 6.03 -3.53
N THR A 378 21.85 6.00 -3.49
CA THR A 378 21.02 5.19 -4.39
C THR A 378 20.46 6.07 -5.50
N ARG A 379 20.56 5.61 -6.75
CA ARG A 379 20.01 6.32 -7.92
C ARG A 379 19.07 5.41 -8.70
N LEU A 380 17.90 5.93 -9.02
CA LEU A 380 16.90 5.24 -9.85
C LEU A 380 16.99 5.75 -11.28
N LYS A 381 17.01 4.84 -12.24
CA LYS A 381 17.00 5.17 -13.68
C LYS A 381 15.94 4.34 -14.38
N SER A 382 15.21 4.95 -15.31
CA SER A 382 14.27 4.22 -16.17
C SER A 382 15.02 3.13 -16.92
N SER A 383 14.51 1.89 -16.87
CA SER A 383 15.16 0.79 -17.55
C SER A 383 15.09 0.96 -19.07
N VAL A 384 16.21 0.69 -19.75
CA VAL A 384 16.33 0.81 -21.22
C VAL A 384 15.42 -0.21 -21.92
N ASN A 385 15.13 -1.35 -21.27
CA ASN A 385 14.26 -2.40 -21.79
C ASN A 385 12.77 -2.17 -21.47
N LEU A 386 12.41 -0.92 -21.17
CA LEU A 386 11.04 -0.36 -21.17
C LEU A 386 10.08 -0.82 -20.07
N HIS A 387 10.53 -1.60 -19.09
CA HIS A 387 9.72 -1.93 -17.92
C HIS A 387 10.55 -1.76 -16.65
N GLY A 388 10.04 -0.98 -15.69
CA GLY A 388 10.63 -0.83 -14.36
C GLY A 388 11.75 0.20 -14.23
N VAL A 389 12.23 0.29 -13.01
CA VAL A 389 13.34 1.17 -12.58
C VAL A 389 14.55 0.31 -12.25
N ASP A 390 15.70 0.70 -12.79
CA ASP A 390 16.98 0.10 -12.45
C ASP A 390 17.62 0.89 -11.30
N THR A 391 18.08 0.17 -10.28
CA THR A 391 18.72 0.75 -9.09
C THR A 391 20.25 0.72 -9.24
N TYR A 392 20.88 1.86 -9.00
CA TYR A 392 22.33 2.03 -9.03
C TYR A 392 22.84 2.51 -7.67
N LEU A 393 24.04 2.05 -7.30
CA LEU A 393 24.78 2.51 -6.14
C LEU A 393 25.99 3.34 -6.58
N SER A 394 26.18 4.48 -5.90
CA SER A 394 27.38 5.31 -5.98
C SER A 394 27.96 5.50 -4.58
N PHE A 395 29.27 5.68 -4.46
CA PHE A 395 29.96 5.87 -3.18
C PHE A 395 30.56 7.28 -3.13
N VAL A 396 30.29 7.97 -2.03
CA VAL A 396 30.64 9.39 -1.85
C VAL A 396 31.31 9.61 -0.50
N SER A 397 32.17 10.62 -0.44
CA SER A 397 32.78 11.09 0.80
C SER A 397 31.83 11.98 1.61
N HIS A 398 32.26 12.40 2.80
CA HIS A 398 31.56 13.41 3.60
C HIS A 398 31.30 14.73 2.84
N ASN A 399 32.18 15.10 1.90
CA ASN A 399 32.05 16.34 1.11
C ASN A 399 31.29 16.13 -0.23
N ASP A 400 30.59 15.00 -0.42
CA ASP A 400 29.95 14.59 -1.69
C ASP A 400 30.94 14.51 -2.88
N GLU A 401 32.21 14.18 -2.58
CA GLU A 401 33.19 13.84 -3.61
C GLU A 401 33.11 12.35 -3.93
N ASP A 402 33.09 11.99 -5.21
CA ASP A 402 33.09 10.59 -5.67
C ASP A 402 34.33 9.87 -5.11
N LEU A 403 34.10 8.88 -4.23
CA LEU A 403 35.18 8.18 -3.54
C LEU A 403 34.98 6.68 -3.68
N SER A 404 35.94 6.03 -4.33
CA SER A 404 35.90 4.58 -4.49
C SER A 404 36.24 3.92 -3.14
N PRO A 405 35.37 3.04 -2.62
CA PRO A 405 35.66 2.36 -1.37
C PRO A 405 36.93 1.50 -1.50
N GLN A 406 37.72 1.44 -0.43
CA GLN A 406 38.83 0.47 -0.29
C GLN A 406 38.31 -0.95 -0.01
N ALA A 407 37.18 -1.33 -0.61
CA ALA A 407 36.59 -2.66 -0.56
C ALA A 407 36.55 -3.22 -1.98
N GLU A 408 36.89 -4.50 -2.14
CA GLU A 408 36.89 -5.13 -3.46
C GLU A 408 35.53 -5.74 -3.80
N THR A 409 34.78 -6.22 -2.80
CA THR A 409 33.45 -6.81 -2.99
C THR A 409 32.44 -6.16 -2.06
N ILE A 410 31.29 -5.78 -2.60
CA ILE A 410 30.18 -5.20 -1.87
C ILE A 410 29.00 -6.16 -1.90
N SER A 411 28.56 -6.53 -0.70
CA SER A 411 27.32 -7.25 -0.45
C SER A 411 26.22 -6.25 -0.17
N VAL A 412 25.05 -6.49 -0.74
CA VAL A 412 23.88 -5.62 -0.59
C VAL A 412 22.69 -6.48 -0.22
N ASP A 413 22.08 -6.16 0.92
CA ASP A 413 20.84 -6.77 1.40
C ASP A 413 19.69 -5.94 0.84
N LEU A 414 18.71 -6.62 0.24
CA LEU A 414 17.59 -6.01 -0.47
C LEU A 414 16.25 -6.46 0.11
N THR A 415 15.26 -5.59 0.03
CA THR A 415 13.86 -6.01 -0.01
C THR A 415 13.41 -5.99 -1.47
N CYS A 416 12.85 -7.09 -1.93
CA CYS A 416 12.40 -7.27 -3.31
C CYS A 416 10.93 -7.65 -3.39
N SER A 417 10.34 -7.41 -4.56
CA SER A 417 9.07 -7.99 -5.02
C SER A 417 9.33 -8.90 -6.22
N ASN A 418 8.33 -9.67 -6.64
CA ASN A 418 8.34 -10.53 -7.82
C ASN A 418 7.83 -9.83 -9.09
N ARG A 419 7.78 -8.49 -9.08
CA ARG A 419 7.47 -7.67 -10.26
C ARG A 419 6.13 -8.05 -10.90
N ASP A 420 6.12 -8.47 -12.17
CA ASP A 420 4.91 -8.77 -12.95
C ASP A 420 4.43 -10.23 -12.79
N LEU A 421 5.23 -11.11 -12.17
CA LEU A 421 4.86 -12.53 -12.01
C LEU A 421 3.57 -12.73 -11.20
N PRO A 422 3.34 -12.04 -10.06
CA PRO A 422 2.14 -12.24 -9.27
C PRO A 422 0.84 -11.96 -10.03
N GLN A 423 0.88 -11.12 -11.07
CA GLN A 423 -0.30 -10.85 -11.91
C GLN A 423 -0.82 -12.09 -12.64
N LYS A 424 0.05 -13.08 -12.89
CA LYS A 424 -0.32 -14.34 -13.56
C LYS A 424 -0.98 -15.34 -12.61
N LEU A 425 -0.96 -15.08 -11.30
CA LEU A 425 -1.61 -15.92 -10.30
C LEU A 425 -3.13 -15.78 -10.36
N SER A 426 -3.80 -16.91 -10.32
CA SER A 426 -5.24 -17.01 -10.17
C SER A 426 -5.65 -17.06 -8.69
N ILE A 427 -6.95 -17.00 -8.45
CA ILE A 427 -7.53 -17.23 -7.12
C ILE A 427 -7.20 -18.66 -6.70
N GLY A 428 -6.59 -18.83 -5.52
CA GLY A 428 -6.19 -20.11 -4.97
C GLY A 428 -4.73 -20.52 -5.18
N ASP A 429 -3.93 -19.73 -5.91
CA ASP A 429 -2.54 -20.10 -6.21
C ASP A 429 -1.54 -19.78 -5.10
N ILE A 430 -1.86 -18.87 -4.18
CA ILE A 430 -1.06 -18.58 -2.97
C ILE A 430 -1.39 -19.60 -1.89
N LYS A 431 -0.66 -20.72 -1.85
CA LYS A 431 -1.00 -21.90 -1.03
C LYS A 431 0.18 -22.68 -0.44
N GLN A 432 1.42 -22.21 -0.66
CA GLN A 432 2.62 -22.93 -0.21
C GLN A 432 3.11 -22.35 1.11
N THR A 433 3.20 -23.20 2.14
CA THR A 433 3.76 -22.84 3.44
C THR A 433 5.24 -22.51 3.32
N MET A 434 5.66 -21.50 4.07
CA MET A 434 7.07 -21.22 4.37
C MET A 434 7.19 -21.35 5.89
N GLY A 435 8.27 -21.91 6.43
CA GLY A 435 8.36 -22.50 7.77
C GLY A 435 7.87 -21.72 9.01
N GLU A 436 7.45 -20.46 8.85
CA GLU A 436 6.75 -19.62 9.83
C GLU A 436 5.22 -19.87 9.85
N THR A 437 4.66 -20.61 8.88
CA THR A 437 3.21 -20.92 8.77
C THR A 437 2.93 -22.40 9.01
N PRO A 438 1.88 -22.74 9.80
CA PRO A 438 1.60 -24.13 10.16
C PRO A 438 1.01 -24.94 9.00
N GLU A 439 1.41 -26.21 8.89
CA GLU A 439 0.88 -27.13 7.86
C GLU A 439 -0.59 -27.52 8.08
N PHE A 440 -1.05 -27.54 9.33
CA PHE A 440 -2.43 -27.89 9.71
C PHE A 440 -3.46 -26.77 9.44
N ALA A 441 -3.02 -25.62 8.93
CA ALA A 441 -3.90 -24.54 8.50
C ALA A 441 -3.62 -24.20 7.03
N PRO A 442 -4.08 -25.03 6.08
CA PRO A 442 -3.96 -24.72 4.66
C PRO A 442 -4.57 -23.34 4.37
N PHE A 443 -3.94 -22.59 3.47
CA PHE A 443 -4.41 -21.29 3.06
C PHE A 443 -4.46 -21.15 1.56
N SER A 444 -5.26 -20.18 1.11
CA SER A 444 -5.40 -19.83 -0.30
C SER A 444 -5.79 -18.37 -0.45
N ASN A 445 -5.33 -17.68 -1.51
CA ASN A 445 -5.85 -16.35 -1.83
C ASN A 445 -7.30 -16.42 -2.31
N ILE A 446 -8.14 -15.55 -1.75
CA ILE A 446 -9.57 -15.44 -2.06
C ILE A 446 -9.88 -14.24 -2.95
N THR A 447 -8.96 -13.27 -3.03
CA THR A 447 -9.03 -12.16 -3.99
C THR A 447 -8.00 -12.34 -5.09
N LYS A 448 -8.23 -11.69 -6.24
CA LYS A 448 -7.23 -11.63 -7.31
C LYS A 448 -6.01 -10.85 -6.84
N VAL A 449 -4.83 -11.29 -7.23
CA VAL A 449 -3.58 -10.57 -6.93
C VAL A 449 -3.53 -9.27 -7.73
N THR A 450 -3.22 -8.16 -7.06
CA THR A 450 -3.12 -6.84 -7.70
C THR A 450 -1.85 -6.75 -8.56
N HIS A 451 -1.86 -5.83 -9.52
CA HIS A 451 -0.69 -5.56 -10.34
C HIS A 451 0.42 -4.87 -9.53
N SER A 452 1.68 -5.16 -9.86
CA SER A 452 2.80 -4.32 -9.41
C SER A 452 2.82 -3.04 -10.26
N PHE A 453 3.04 -1.89 -9.64
CA PHE A 453 3.13 -0.61 -10.34
C PHE A 453 4.46 0.05 -10.08
N THR A 454 5.12 0.44 -11.16
CA THR A 454 6.37 1.20 -11.08
C THR A 454 6.06 2.68 -10.81
N PRO A 455 6.89 3.39 -10.03
CA PRO A 455 6.66 4.81 -9.80
C PRO A 455 6.86 5.57 -11.12
N PRO A 456 5.91 6.43 -11.54
CA PRO A 456 6.15 7.34 -12.66
C PRO A 456 7.34 8.24 -12.34
N LEU A 457 8.35 8.26 -13.21
CA LEU A 457 9.49 9.18 -13.11
C LEU A 457 9.34 10.37 -14.09
N ASP A 458 8.10 10.69 -14.50
CA ASP A 458 7.84 11.75 -15.48
C ASP A 458 7.78 13.16 -14.85
N LYS A 459 8.18 14.15 -15.64
CA LYS A 459 8.38 15.56 -15.20
C LYS A 459 7.17 16.15 -14.47
N GLY A 460 5.97 15.91 -14.99
CA GLY A 460 4.73 16.46 -14.44
C GLY A 460 4.30 15.81 -13.12
N PHE A 461 4.81 14.62 -12.79
CA PHE A 461 4.48 13.94 -11.55
C PHE A 461 5.40 14.37 -10.40
N HIS A 462 6.69 14.58 -10.65
CA HIS A 462 7.61 15.12 -9.63
C HIS A 462 7.13 16.47 -9.08
N TRP A 463 6.75 17.40 -9.96
CA TRP A 463 6.27 18.72 -9.55
C TRP A 463 4.93 18.66 -8.80
N ARG A 464 4.04 17.71 -9.13
CA ARG A 464 2.80 17.48 -8.36
C ARG A 464 3.10 17.08 -6.92
N VAL A 465 4.11 16.25 -6.71
CA VAL A 465 4.49 15.80 -5.36
C VAL A 465 5.17 16.90 -4.58
N ILE A 466 6.09 17.64 -5.20
CA ILE A 466 6.70 18.82 -4.59
C ILE A 466 5.61 19.83 -4.20
N SER A 467 4.62 20.03 -5.06
CA SER A 467 3.47 20.86 -4.72
C SER A 467 2.69 20.29 -3.54
N ASN A 468 2.52 18.97 -3.45
CA ASN A 468 1.88 18.31 -2.31
C ASN A 468 2.67 18.51 -0.99
N MET A 469 4.00 18.66 -1.04
CA MET A 469 4.83 18.94 0.13
C MET A 469 4.62 20.36 0.70
N SER A 470 4.24 21.32 -0.14
CA SER A 470 3.93 22.69 0.29
C SER A 470 2.55 22.84 0.92
N LEU A 471 1.74 21.77 0.93
CA LEU A 471 0.39 21.81 1.46
C LEU A 471 0.43 21.81 2.98
N ASN A 472 0.12 22.97 3.55
CA ASN A 472 -0.26 23.08 4.95
C ASN A 472 -1.74 22.70 5.11
N TYR A 473 -2.21 22.47 6.34
CA TYR A 473 -3.61 22.15 6.63
C TYR A 473 -4.61 23.11 5.95
N VAL A 474 -4.25 24.40 5.84
CA VAL A 474 -5.04 25.45 5.17
C VAL A 474 -5.19 25.19 3.65
N SER A 475 -4.20 24.57 3.01
CA SER A 475 -4.25 24.25 1.59
C SER A 475 -5.21 23.08 1.29
N LEU A 476 -5.48 22.21 2.28
CA LEU A 476 -6.47 21.14 2.18
C LEU A 476 -7.93 21.64 2.25
N VAL A 477 -8.16 22.94 2.47
CA VAL A 477 -9.47 23.60 2.30
C VAL A 477 -9.85 23.72 0.81
N ASN A 478 -8.90 23.52 -0.11
CA ASN A 478 -9.19 23.58 -1.54
C ASN A 478 -9.45 22.18 -2.12
N VAL A 479 -10.65 21.99 -2.68
CA VAL A 479 -11.06 20.75 -3.36
C VAL A 479 -10.08 20.34 -4.46
N ALA A 480 -9.57 21.28 -5.25
CA ALA A 480 -8.61 20.99 -6.31
C ALA A 480 -7.28 20.46 -5.76
N ALA A 481 -6.83 21.01 -4.62
CA ALA A 481 -5.62 20.54 -3.95
C ALA A 481 -5.80 19.12 -3.40
N LEU A 482 -6.92 18.86 -2.71
CA LEU A 482 -7.23 17.52 -2.19
C LEU A 482 -7.31 16.48 -3.32
N ARG A 483 -8.02 16.80 -4.42
CA ARG A 483 -8.09 15.92 -5.60
C ARG A 483 -6.70 15.66 -6.20
N SER A 484 -5.85 16.69 -6.26
CA SER A 484 -4.46 16.53 -6.74
C SER A 484 -3.68 15.55 -5.87
N VAL A 485 -3.74 15.71 -4.54
CA VAL A 485 -3.11 14.80 -3.58
C VAL A 485 -3.59 13.36 -3.79
N LEU A 486 -4.90 13.13 -3.77
CA LEU A 486 -5.47 11.79 -3.92
C LEU A 486 -5.09 11.15 -5.25
N SER A 487 -5.15 11.92 -6.34
CA SER A 487 -4.76 11.43 -7.68
C SER A 487 -3.27 11.10 -7.80
N THR A 488 -2.43 11.66 -6.93
CA THR A 488 -0.98 11.42 -6.94
C THR A 488 -0.64 10.03 -6.36
N TYR A 489 -1.44 9.53 -5.41
CA TYR A 489 -1.26 8.20 -4.81
C TYR A 489 -2.02 7.10 -5.54
N ASP A 490 -2.86 7.46 -6.51
CA ASP A 490 -3.58 6.51 -7.35
C ASP A 490 -2.73 6.06 -8.55
N TYR A 491 -1.74 5.21 -8.26
CA TYR A 491 -0.87 4.61 -9.28
C TYR A 491 -1.65 3.76 -10.28
N ARG A 492 -2.72 3.10 -9.83
CA ARG A 492 -3.53 2.21 -10.67
C ARG A 492 -4.20 2.98 -11.80
N SER A 493 -4.73 4.18 -11.52
CA SER A 493 -5.31 5.05 -12.54
C SER A 493 -4.30 5.55 -13.59
N TYR A 494 -3.00 5.55 -13.29
CA TYR A 494 -1.98 5.92 -14.27
C TYR A 494 -1.82 4.85 -15.37
N TYR A 495 -1.93 3.57 -15.00
CA TYR A 495 -1.69 2.45 -15.92
C TYR A 495 -2.98 1.85 -16.51
N ASP A 496 -4.12 1.93 -15.80
CA ASP A 496 -5.41 1.38 -16.23
C ASP A 496 -6.42 2.47 -16.55
N ARG A 497 -6.75 2.63 -17.84
CA ARG A 497 -7.71 3.63 -18.33
C ARG A 497 -9.15 3.39 -17.86
N GLN A 498 -9.56 2.15 -17.62
CA GLN A 498 -10.92 1.87 -17.15
C GLN A 498 -11.05 2.26 -15.68
N TYR A 499 -10.08 1.84 -14.87
CA TYR A 499 -10.01 2.24 -13.46
C TYR A 499 -9.88 3.75 -13.30
N ALA A 500 -9.09 4.41 -14.16
CA ALA A 500 -8.93 5.87 -14.17
C ALA A 500 -10.26 6.63 -14.29
N LYS A 501 -11.23 6.10 -15.04
CA LYS A 501 -12.55 6.73 -15.16
C LYS A 501 -13.35 6.64 -13.87
N VAL A 502 -13.31 5.48 -13.21
CA VAL A 502 -14.00 5.24 -11.92
C VAL A 502 -13.39 6.12 -10.84
N SER A 503 -12.05 6.11 -10.71
CA SER A 503 -11.36 6.95 -9.74
C SER A 503 -11.59 8.44 -10.00
N LYS A 504 -11.51 8.88 -11.27
CA LYS A 504 -11.84 10.27 -11.63
C LYS A 504 -13.28 10.64 -11.25
N SER A 505 -14.25 9.76 -11.51
CA SER A 505 -15.64 9.96 -11.07
C SER A 505 -15.72 10.13 -9.55
N ARG A 506 -15.07 9.25 -8.78
CA ARG A 506 -15.01 9.32 -7.32
C ARG A 506 -14.43 10.66 -6.83
N LEU A 507 -13.32 11.10 -7.41
CA LEU A 507 -12.68 12.37 -7.05
C LEU A 507 -13.54 13.59 -7.45
N GLU A 508 -14.21 13.52 -8.60
CA GLU A 508 -15.21 14.53 -9.01
C GLU A 508 -16.42 14.59 -8.06
N GLY A 509 -16.70 13.51 -7.32
CA GLY A 509 -17.73 13.46 -6.29
C GLY A 509 -17.48 14.38 -5.09
N ILE A 510 -16.24 14.83 -4.86
CA ILE A 510 -15.92 15.81 -3.82
C ILE A 510 -16.28 17.21 -4.33
N GLU A 511 -17.43 17.78 -3.99
CA GLU A 511 -17.84 19.07 -4.54
C GLU A 511 -17.34 20.26 -3.74
N GLU A 512 -17.38 20.16 -2.41
CA GLU A 512 -17.01 21.24 -1.49
C GLU A 512 -16.33 20.70 -0.23
N ILE A 513 -15.42 21.50 0.34
CA ILE A 513 -14.78 21.23 1.62
C ILE A 513 -14.69 22.51 2.43
N GLU A 514 -15.18 22.44 3.66
CA GLU A 514 -15.17 23.55 4.62
C GLU A 514 -14.41 23.12 5.88
N HIS A 515 -13.73 24.07 6.52
CA HIS A 515 -13.05 23.82 7.80
C HIS A 515 -13.51 24.83 8.84
N PHE A 516 -13.85 24.33 10.03
CA PHE A 516 -14.32 25.13 11.15
C PHE A 516 -13.44 24.87 12.36
N ASN A 517 -12.96 25.95 12.99
CA ASN A 517 -12.34 25.84 14.30
C ASN A 517 -13.44 25.62 15.35
N ILE A 518 -13.30 24.57 16.16
CA ILE A 518 -14.27 24.22 17.19
C ILE A 518 -13.59 23.97 18.52
N ASP A 519 -14.26 24.35 19.61
CA ASP A 519 -13.77 24.12 20.96
C ASP A 519 -14.63 23.06 21.64
N ARG A 520 -14.00 22.10 22.32
CA ARG A 520 -14.68 21.10 23.14
C ARG A 520 -14.08 21.06 24.54
N LEU A 521 -14.91 20.78 25.53
CA LEU A 521 -14.45 20.51 26.88
C LEU A 521 -14.13 19.02 27.02
N TYR A 522 -12.90 18.69 27.39
CA TYR A 522 -12.48 17.34 27.75
C TYR A 522 -11.97 17.34 29.19
N LYS A 523 -12.66 16.60 30.07
CA LYS A 523 -12.37 16.57 31.53
C LYS A 523 -12.26 17.98 32.16
N GLY A 524 -13.06 18.93 31.68
CA GLY A 524 -13.09 20.31 32.19
C GLY A 524 -12.07 21.27 31.56
N LEU A 525 -11.19 20.80 30.68
CA LEU A 525 -10.24 21.64 29.94
C LEU A 525 -10.73 21.92 28.51
N PRO A 526 -10.66 23.16 28.01
CA PRO A 526 -10.98 23.47 26.62
C PRO A 526 -9.87 22.96 25.71
N ILE A 527 -10.21 22.07 24.78
CA ILE A 527 -9.34 21.61 23.70
C ILE A 527 -9.87 22.23 22.40
N ARG A 528 -8.95 22.83 21.64
CA ARG A 528 -9.25 23.35 20.30
C ARG A 528 -9.10 22.23 19.28
N GLY A 529 -10.04 22.14 18.36
CA GLY A 529 -10.01 21.18 17.27
C GLY A 529 -10.48 21.80 15.96
N ILE A 530 -10.37 21.01 14.91
CA ILE A 530 -10.79 21.38 13.57
C ILE A 530 -11.87 20.40 13.12
N LYS A 531 -13.00 20.94 12.70
CA LYS A 531 -14.06 20.19 12.04
C LYS A 531 -13.95 20.40 10.55
N THR A 532 -13.77 19.32 9.81
CA THR A 532 -13.83 19.34 8.34
C THR A 532 -15.22 18.90 7.91
N ARG A 533 -15.89 19.69 7.09
CA ARG A 533 -17.14 19.31 6.42
C ARG A 533 -16.86 19.03 4.95
N LEU A 534 -17.18 17.84 4.48
CA LEU A 534 -17.10 17.45 3.08
C LEU A 534 -18.50 17.33 2.49
N HIS A 535 -18.70 17.89 1.29
CA HIS A 535 -19.90 17.65 0.50
C HIS A 535 -19.57 16.65 -0.60
N LEU A 536 -20.17 15.47 -0.50
CA LEU A 536 -19.97 14.38 -1.45
C LEU A 536 -21.23 14.13 -2.25
N ARG A 537 -21.09 14.02 -3.58
CA ARG A 537 -22.17 13.59 -4.48
C ARG A 537 -22.23 12.07 -4.55
N GLU A 538 -23.33 11.50 -4.07
CA GLU A 538 -23.54 10.06 -3.92
C GLU A 538 -23.54 9.32 -5.26
N SER A 539 -24.16 9.88 -6.31
CA SER A 539 -24.19 9.32 -7.67
C SER A 539 -22.83 9.12 -8.35
N LYS A 540 -21.75 9.68 -7.78
CA LYS A 540 -20.37 9.52 -8.29
C LYS A 540 -19.62 8.32 -7.68
N PHE A 541 -20.18 7.72 -6.63
CA PHE A 541 -19.69 6.50 -5.98
C PHE A 541 -20.51 5.30 -6.45
N ALA A 542 -19.99 4.08 -6.25
CA ALA A 542 -20.74 2.87 -6.63
C ALA A 542 -21.99 2.66 -5.76
N ASN A 543 -21.86 2.93 -4.47
CA ASN A 543 -22.93 2.86 -3.48
C ASN A 543 -22.54 3.69 -2.25
N GLU A 544 -23.47 3.85 -1.31
CA GLU A 544 -23.26 4.58 -0.06
C GLU A 544 -22.11 4.01 0.79
N GLY A 545 -21.90 2.69 0.75
CA GLY A 545 -20.80 2.03 1.45
C GLY A 545 -19.41 2.37 0.88
N ASP A 546 -19.27 2.50 -0.44
CA ASP A 546 -18.04 3.00 -1.09
C ASP A 546 -17.74 4.43 -0.64
N MET A 547 -18.76 5.29 -0.64
CA MET A 547 -18.63 6.66 -0.15
C MET A 547 -18.23 6.70 1.33
N TYR A 548 -18.84 5.88 2.18
CA TYR A 548 -18.56 5.83 3.62
C TYR A 548 -17.16 5.28 3.94
N GLN A 549 -16.73 4.23 3.25
CA GLN A 549 -15.37 3.69 3.40
C GLN A 549 -14.33 4.71 2.92
N PHE A 550 -14.55 5.35 1.77
CA PHE A 550 -13.71 6.43 1.27
C PHE A 550 -13.61 7.59 2.25
N ALA A 551 -14.75 8.04 2.80
CA ALA A 551 -14.79 9.07 3.83
C ALA A 551 -14.08 8.66 5.12
N SER A 552 -14.15 7.37 5.50
CA SER A 552 -13.43 6.85 6.68
C SER A 552 -11.92 6.89 6.49
N VAL A 553 -11.41 6.60 5.28
CA VAL A 553 -9.99 6.80 4.94
C VAL A 553 -9.61 8.27 5.02
N LEU A 554 -10.46 9.18 4.52
CA LEU A 554 -10.22 10.62 4.63
C LEU A 554 -10.24 11.11 6.08
N ASN A 555 -11.10 10.55 6.93
CA ASN A 555 -11.16 10.88 8.35
C ASN A 555 -9.81 10.62 9.04
N GLU A 556 -9.24 9.43 8.82
CA GLU A 556 -7.94 9.08 9.39
C GLU A 556 -6.80 9.89 8.74
N PHE A 557 -6.88 10.16 7.44
CA PHE A 557 -5.94 11.06 6.76
C PHE A 557 -5.91 12.45 7.39
N PHE A 558 -7.07 13.10 7.57
CA PHE A 558 -7.15 14.43 8.17
C PHE A 558 -6.77 14.45 9.65
N ALA A 559 -7.13 13.42 10.42
CA ALA A 559 -6.75 13.29 11.82
C ALA A 559 -5.23 13.25 11.99
N LEU A 560 -4.51 12.63 11.06
CA LEU A 560 -3.06 12.56 11.09
C LEU A 560 -2.38 13.93 10.86
N TYR A 561 -3.01 14.88 10.16
CA TYR A 561 -2.47 16.25 9.97
C TYR A 561 -2.73 17.20 11.14
N VAL A 562 -3.58 16.82 12.08
CA VAL A 562 -3.85 17.68 13.23
C VAL A 562 -2.74 17.48 14.25
N SER A 563 -2.30 18.59 14.87
CA SER A 563 -1.28 18.58 15.91
C SER A 563 -1.72 17.77 17.13
N LEU A 564 -0.75 17.22 17.88
CA LEU A 564 -0.99 16.38 19.07
C LEU A 564 -1.95 16.99 20.11
N ASN A 565 -1.99 18.32 20.23
CA ASN A 565 -2.79 19.03 21.22
C ASN A 565 -4.16 19.51 20.69
N SER A 566 -4.53 19.08 19.48
CA SER A 566 -5.80 19.38 18.86
C SER A 566 -6.54 18.10 18.48
N PHE A 567 -7.84 18.21 18.23
CA PHE A 567 -8.64 17.09 17.72
C PHE A 567 -9.18 17.40 16.32
N HIS A 568 -9.37 16.36 15.52
CA HIS A 568 -10.06 16.40 14.24
C HIS A 568 -11.45 15.80 14.36
N MET A 569 -12.40 16.33 13.59
CA MET A 569 -13.71 15.72 13.41
C MET A 569 -14.12 15.85 11.95
N LEU A 570 -14.49 14.74 11.33
CA LEU A 570 -15.06 14.74 9.98
C LEU A 570 -16.60 14.74 10.04
N GLU A 571 -17.20 15.60 9.23
CA GLU A 571 -18.62 15.57 8.86
C GLU A 571 -18.70 15.44 7.34
N VAL A 572 -19.46 14.48 6.84
CA VAL A 572 -19.75 14.32 5.41
C VAL A 572 -21.23 14.56 5.20
N VAL A 573 -21.55 15.44 4.25
CA VAL A 573 -22.92 15.74 3.82
C VAL A 573 -23.11 15.16 2.43
N GLY A 574 -24.06 14.22 2.30
CA GLY A 574 -24.56 13.76 1.03
C GLY A 574 -25.39 14.85 0.36
N ILE A 575 -25.05 15.23 -0.87
CA ILE A 575 -25.67 16.36 -1.57
C ILE A 575 -27.06 15.98 -2.10
N GLU A 576 -27.25 14.72 -2.48
CA GLU A 576 -28.47 14.25 -3.12
C GLU A 576 -29.49 13.80 -2.08
N ASN A 577 -29.05 13.06 -1.06
CA ASN A 577 -29.94 12.54 -0.01
C ASN A 577 -30.05 13.49 1.20
N GLY A 578 -29.11 14.42 1.36
CA GLY A 578 -29.05 15.34 2.51
C GLY A 578 -28.62 14.65 3.81
N GLU A 579 -28.16 13.39 3.74
CA GLU A 579 -27.70 12.65 4.92
C GLU A 579 -26.37 13.18 5.44
N ILE A 580 -26.23 13.19 6.77
CA ILE A 580 -25.04 13.68 7.44
C ILE A 580 -24.37 12.53 8.19
N TYR A 581 -23.17 12.18 7.75
CA TYR A 581 -22.31 11.21 8.41
C TYR A 581 -21.31 11.96 9.28
N GLN A 582 -21.21 11.56 10.55
CA GLN A 582 -20.31 12.20 11.50
C GLN A 582 -19.44 11.12 12.16
N TRP A 583 -18.13 11.32 12.08
CA TRP A 583 -17.14 10.48 12.76
C TRP A 583 -16.84 11.03 14.15
N GLU A 584 -16.40 10.14 15.05
CA GLU A 584 -15.97 10.53 16.38
C GLU A 584 -14.72 11.41 16.34
N ALA A 585 -14.58 12.29 17.33
CA ALA A 585 -13.43 13.17 17.42
C ALA A 585 -12.14 12.37 17.67
N ARG A 586 -11.14 12.56 16.81
CA ARG A 586 -9.83 11.92 16.90
C ARG A 586 -8.80 12.92 17.40
N ILE A 587 -7.96 12.53 18.35
CA ILE A 587 -6.83 13.36 18.78
C ILE A 587 -5.81 13.36 17.64
N GLY A 588 -5.27 14.54 17.30
CA GLY A 588 -4.23 14.69 16.31
C GLY A 588 -2.98 13.90 16.70
N GLN A 589 -2.23 13.43 15.71
CA GLN A 589 -1.04 12.60 15.96
C GLN A 589 0.24 13.27 15.49
N GLN A 590 0.15 14.46 14.87
CA GLN A 590 1.34 15.14 14.36
C GLN A 590 2.13 15.78 15.52
N PRO A 591 3.41 15.39 15.73
CA PRO A 591 4.26 16.05 16.70
C PRO A 591 4.39 17.54 16.34
N ILE A 592 4.30 18.40 17.36
CA ILE A 592 4.53 19.83 17.19
C ILE A 592 6.03 20.00 16.91
N LEU A 593 6.38 20.30 15.67
CA LEU A 593 7.75 20.60 15.24
C LEU A 593 8.20 21.98 15.74
#